data_AF-A0A5B0R7W9-F1
#
_entry.id   AF-A0A5B0R7W9-F1
#
_cell.length_a   1.000
_cell.length_b   1.000
_cell.length_c   1.000
_cell.angle_alpha   90.00
_cell.angle_beta   90.00
_cell.angle_gamma   90.00
#
_symmetry.space_group_name_H-M   'P 1'
#
loop_
_entity.id
_entity.type
_entity.pdbx_description
1 polymer ?
#
loop_
_entity_poly.entity_id
_entity_poly.type
_entity_poly.pdbx_seq_one_letter_code
_entity_poly.pdbx_strand_id
1 'polypeptide(L)'
;MGRPRRNQHSTRVYPEYSHEPTSSLDRLNPSHDDHDNPREDDDEDSSSVLSTFPPHHQSPLLGSPTGGFFRRSEPSNSSSYRTMRGRTRGLKAKVTCRWVRMPALILLCLGAIIAFVFVPWHQSRSGLDLNQLRVRENHLDGFAIHNISAPDGSIYGSFVGLGASVQSLFVKDRHGSFRDIVLGYDNTSEYLHHPVNPRFGSVVGRYANRIKNSSFVIPGHPDQIFRTTPNEHGGLNTLHGGDPGWDRRPFQVEAKNLSYISFSLVDHDGEQGFPSEVVSKIEYQLLSGGKWKTKMTAQANGLTPIMLSSHVYWNLDAYAADESASKHILQLNAPQYIATDPILIPTGKLESVKNTPLDFIQPAEIGSRFKETAGLCGQDCIGYDNALVYDVNRPIDVPVMAMWSQQSGIKMSVITDQIGVQVYTCNAIVPKKKNIPPVPRKKSQNGPDAVYENHSCVAIEQQGLIDAINHPEWKINSIYGPDRPYEWNTIYEFSTI
;
A
#
# COMPACT_ATOMS: atom_id res chain seq x y z
N MET A 1 -14.56 1.43 72.97
CA MET A 1 -13.09 1.32 72.82
C MET A 1 -12.81 1.48 71.33
N GLY A 2 -11.98 2.34 70.76
CA GLY A 2 -11.01 3.36 71.16
C GLY A 2 -10.53 4.01 69.84
N ARG A 3 -10.06 5.25 69.91
CA ARG A 3 -9.80 6.23 68.84
C ARG A 3 -8.92 5.81 67.61
N PRO A 4 -8.94 6.61 66.52
CA PRO A 4 -8.24 6.39 65.24
C PRO A 4 -6.86 7.08 65.14
N ARG A 5 -6.04 6.71 64.13
CA ARG A 5 -4.84 7.46 63.64
C ARG A 5 -4.92 7.49 62.10
N ARG A 6 -5.18 8.61 61.44
CA ARG A 6 -4.36 9.82 61.13
C ARG A 6 -3.31 9.59 60.01
N ASN A 7 -3.53 10.33 58.92
CA ASN A 7 -2.80 10.49 57.66
C ASN A 7 -1.26 10.55 57.75
N GLN A 8 -0.62 10.10 56.67
CA GLN A 8 0.52 10.80 56.08
C GLN A 8 0.29 10.99 54.57
N HIS A 9 0.21 12.26 54.18
CA HIS A 9 0.37 12.73 52.80
C HIS A 9 1.83 12.53 52.37
N SER A 10 2.04 11.98 51.18
CA SER A 10 3.29 12.10 50.44
C SER A 10 3.01 12.94 49.19
N THR A 11 3.27 14.24 49.30
CA THR A 11 3.36 15.18 48.18
C THR A 11 4.66 14.90 47.43
N ARG A 12 4.59 14.33 46.22
CA ARG A 12 5.73 14.30 45.29
C ARG A 12 5.71 15.59 44.48
N VAL A 13 6.69 16.43 44.78
CA VAL A 13 7.09 17.63 44.03
C VAL A 13 7.69 17.16 42.69
N TYR A 14 7.13 17.62 41.59
CA TYR A 14 7.76 17.55 40.26
C TYR A 14 8.49 18.88 40.02
N PRO A 15 9.76 18.89 39.57
CA PRO A 15 10.40 20.11 39.14
C PRO A 15 9.90 20.52 37.75
N GLU A 16 9.39 21.75 37.67
CA GLU A 16 9.13 22.49 36.43
C GLU A 16 10.43 22.64 35.62
N TYR A 17 10.44 22.16 34.38
CA TYR A 17 11.41 22.56 33.37
C TYR A 17 10.74 23.57 32.45
N SER A 18 10.96 24.85 32.74
CA SER A 18 10.71 25.97 31.86
C SER A 18 11.82 26.05 30.81
N HIS A 19 11.48 25.81 29.55
CA HIS A 19 12.32 26.21 28.41
C HIS A 19 11.63 27.38 27.69
N GLU A 20 12.17 28.58 27.88
CA GLU A 20 11.92 29.73 27.02
C GLU A 20 12.59 29.52 25.64
N PRO A 21 11.98 30.01 24.55
CA PRO A 21 12.57 29.93 23.22
C PRO A 21 13.54 31.09 22.99
N THR A 22 14.80 30.77 22.68
CA THR A 22 15.79 31.74 22.20
C THR A 22 15.50 32.12 20.75
N SER A 23 15.22 33.39 20.56
CA SER A 23 15.22 34.09 19.27
C SER A 23 16.64 34.22 18.71
N SER A 24 16.82 33.92 17.42
CA SER A 24 17.86 34.56 16.60
C SER A 24 17.39 34.62 15.15
N LEU A 25 16.75 35.75 14.82
CA LEU A 25 16.61 36.29 13.47
C LEU A 25 17.96 36.84 13.05
N ASP A 26 18.49 36.39 11.91
CA ASP A 26 19.42 37.19 11.13
C ASP A 26 19.12 37.06 9.63
N ARG A 27 18.59 38.15 9.10
CA ARG A 27 18.90 38.84 7.83
C ARG A 27 19.20 37.98 6.60
N LEU A 28 18.43 38.21 5.55
CA LEU A 28 18.91 38.83 4.30
C LEU A 28 17.70 39.24 3.43
N ASN A 29 17.59 40.55 3.19
CA ASN A 29 16.75 41.17 2.18
C ASN A 29 17.70 42.06 1.35
N PRO A 30 17.44 42.26 0.05
CA PRO A 30 17.50 43.63 -0.43
C PRO A 30 16.35 44.01 -1.38
N SER A 31 15.90 45.27 -1.18
CA SER A 31 15.34 46.26 -2.12
C SER A 31 14.11 45.87 -2.95
N HIS A 32 12.93 46.43 -2.69
CA HIS A 32 12.42 47.75 -3.13
C HIS A 32 12.55 47.99 -4.65
N ASP A 33 11.40 48.01 -5.33
CA ASP A 33 11.01 49.11 -6.22
C ASP A 33 9.49 49.21 -6.24
N ASP A 34 9.00 50.41 -5.90
CA ASP A 34 7.62 50.86 -6.04
C ASP A 34 7.34 51.21 -7.51
N HIS A 35 6.11 51.03 -7.98
CA HIS A 35 5.35 52.08 -8.69
C HIS A 35 3.93 51.62 -9.05
N ASP A 36 2.98 52.31 -8.41
CA ASP A 36 1.78 52.95 -8.97
C ASP A 36 0.96 52.27 -10.08
N ASN A 37 -0.27 51.97 -9.68
CA ASN A 37 -1.46 51.89 -10.53
C ASN A 37 -1.89 53.33 -10.93
N PRO A 38 -2.54 53.53 -12.09
CA PRO A 38 -4.00 53.67 -11.98
C PRO A 38 -4.81 53.10 -13.16
N ARG A 39 -6.10 52.98 -12.84
CA ARG A 39 -7.28 52.58 -13.63
C ARG A 39 -7.60 53.54 -14.79
N GLU A 40 -8.31 53.01 -15.79
CA GLU A 40 -9.49 53.53 -16.53
C GLU A 40 -9.57 52.68 -17.81
N ASP A 41 -10.55 51.79 -17.97
CA ASP A 41 -11.96 51.99 -18.38
C ASP A 41 -12.15 52.08 -19.91
N ASP A 42 -13.32 51.60 -20.34
CA ASP A 42 -13.96 51.66 -21.66
C ASP A 42 -13.50 50.64 -22.73
N ASP A 43 -14.35 50.07 -23.58
CA ASP A 43 -15.77 49.72 -23.61
C ASP A 43 -16.00 49.05 -24.99
N GLU A 44 -17.06 48.25 -25.11
CA GLU A 44 -17.78 47.92 -26.38
C GLU A 44 -17.05 47.13 -27.51
N ASP A 45 -17.70 46.36 -28.38
CA ASP A 45 -18.98 45.65 -28.43
C ASP A 45 -18.96 44.78 -29.72
N SER A 46 -19.79 43.74 -29.73
CA SER A 46 -20.50 43.20 -30.89
C SER A 46 -19.81 42.32 -31.97
N SER A 47 -20.27 41.06 -32.01
CA SER A 47 -20.85 40.36 -33.19
C SER A 47 -19.92 40.00 -34.39
N SER A 48 -20.16 39.02 -35.27
CA SER A 48 -20.90 37.76 -35.35
C SER A 48 -20.56 37.14 -36.74
N VAL A 49 -20.85 35.84 -36.96
CA VAL A 49 -21.24 35.20 -38.25
C VAL A 49 -20.19 34.48 -39.17
N LEU A 50 -20.47 33.18 -39.37
CA LEU A 50 -20.29 32.19 -40.47
C LEU A 50 -18.95 31.87 -41.21
N SER A 51 -18.55 30.60 -41.10
CA SER A 51 -18.53 29.52 -42.14
C SER A 51 -18.09 29.79 -43.61
N THR A 52 -17.05 29.08 -44.10
CA THR A 52 -17.06 28.09 -45.23
C THR A 52 -15.63 27.66 -45.70
N PHE A 53 -15.47 26.39 -46.10
CA PHE A 53 -14.32 25.67 -46.75
C PHE A 53 -14.38 25.77 -48.31
N PRO A 54 -13.57 25.07 -49.18
CA PRO A 54 -12.15 24.60 -49.30
C PRO A 54 -11.55 24.88 -50.76
N PRO A 55 -10.86 23.96 -51.53
CA PRO A 55 -9.54 23.25 -51.48
C PRO A 55 -8.61 23.47 -52.75
N HIS A 56 -7.50 22.71 -52.88
CA HIS A 56 -6.82 22.13 -54.12
C HIS A 56 -5.25 22.09 -53.96
N HIS A 57 -4.40 21.19 -54.50
CA HIS A 57 -4.41 20.07 -55.47
C HIS A 57 -3.03 19.32 -55.39
N GLN A 58 -2.93 17.97 -55.35
CA GLN A 58 -2.75 16.94 -56.41
C GLN A 58 -1.31 16.38 -56.65
N SER A 59 -1.25 15.04 -56.75
CA SER A 59 -0.16 14.07 -57.06
C SER A 59 0.21 14.05 -58.59
N PRO A 60 0.87 13.03 -59.27
CA PRO A 60 0.67 11.56 -59.10
C PRO A 60 1.72 10.50 -59.68
N LEU A 61 1.39 9.19 -59.50
CA LEU A 61 1.66 7.93 -60.29
C LEU A 61 3.08 7.30 -60.35
N LEU A 62 3.34 5.98 -60.57
CA LEU A 62 2.66 4.65 -60.58
C LEU A 62 3.77 3.59 -60.90
N GLY A 63 3.55 2.30 -60.57
CA GLY A 63 4.03 1.20 -61.44
C GLY A 63 4.65 -0.05 -60.78
N SER A 64 3.85 -1.09 -60.57
CA SER A 64 4.21 -2.53 -60.62
C SER A 64 4.08 -3.01 -62.10
N PRO A 65 4.39 -4.26 -62.57
CA PRO A 65 4.36 -5.55 -61.85
C PRO A 65 5.24 -6.75 -62.38
N THR A 66 4.97 -7.95 -61.80
CA THR A 66 5.07 -9.35 -62.32
C THR A 66 6.40 -10.13 -62.46
N GLY A 67 6.48 -11.27 -61.73
CA GLY A 67 6.34 -12.64 -62.28
C GLY A 67 7.59 -13.47 -62.69
N GLY A 68 7.66 -14.74 -62.28
CA GLY A 68 8.30 -15.81 -63.09
C GLY A 68 9.18 -16.86 -62.38
N PHE A 69 8.86 -18.13 -62.59
CA PHE A 69 9.44 -19.37 -62.04
C PHE A 69 10.71 -19.90 -62.80
N PHE A 70 11.36 -20.90 -62.16
CA PHE A 70 11.99 -22.15 -62.69
C PHE A 70 13.54 -22.28 -62.88
N ARG A 71 14.06 -23.29 -62.16
CA ARG A 71 15.03 -24.39 -62.50
C ARG A 71 16.48 -24.12 -62.97
N ARG A 72 17.40 -24.64 -62.13
CA ARG A 72 18.39 -25.73 -62.38
C ARG A 72 19.47 -25.54 -63.45
N SER A 73 20.74 -25.59 -63.04
CA SER A 73 21.81 -26.36 -63.72
C SER A 73 23.11 -26.34 -62.91
N GLU A 74 23.67 -27.53 -62.63
CA GLU A 74 25.12 -27.72 -62.47
C GLU A 74 25.78 -27.70 -63.86
N PRO A 75 27.12 -27.58 -63.95
CA PRO A 75 27.89 -28.81 -64.21
C PRO A 75 29.29 -28.89 -63.52
N SER A 76 29.67 -30.11 -63.12
CA SER A 76 30.90 -30.90 -63.46
C SER A 76 32.30 -30.21 -63.54
N ASN A 77 33.48 -30.81 -63.33
CA ASN A 77 33.94 -32.19 -63.15
C ASN A 77 35.45 -32.22 -62.78
N SER A 78 35.95 -33.44 -62.51
CA SER A 78 37.34 -33.95 -62.53
C SER A 78 37.99 -34.17 -61.14
N SER A 79 38.10 -35.39 -60.61
CA SER A 79 38.74 -36.66 -61.06
C SER A 79 40.26 -36.69 -60.86
N SER A 80 40.72 -37.49 -59.90
CA SER A 80 41.82 -38.43 -60.14
C SER A 80 41.80 -39.62 -59.16
N TYR A 81 41.87 -40.81 -59.77
CA TYR A 81 41.91 -42.15 -59.19
C TYR A 81 43.29 -42.49 -58.60
N ARG A 82 43.34 -43.30 -57.53
CA ARG A 82 44.21 -44.49 -57.47
C ARG A 82 43.80 -45.47 -56.36
N THR A 83 44.23 -46.71 -56.57
CA THR A 83 43.58 -47.98 -56.25
C THR A 83 44.13 -48.72 -55.01
N MET A 84 43.23 -49.52 -54.40
CA MET A 84 43.36 -50.84 -53.77
C MET A 84 44.56 -51.21 -52.85
N ARG A 85 44.26 -51.65 -51.62
CA ARG A 85 44.23 -53.09 -51.19
C ARG A 85 44.03 -53.20 -49.67
N GLY A 86 43.24 -54.20 -49.26
CA GLY A 86 42.89 -54.44 -47.86
C GLY A 86 43.95 -55.17 -47.02
N ARG A 87 43.77 -55.13 -45.70
CA ARG A 87 44.19 -56.18 -44.77
C ARG A 87 43.50 -56.00 -43.41
N THR A 88 42.88 -57.07 -42.95
CA THR A 88 42.37 -57.27 -41.59
C THR A 88 43.52 -57.28 -40.57
N ARG A 89 43.33 -56.63 -39.42
CA ARG A 89 44.07 -56.92 -38.17
C ARG A 89 43.26 -56.41 -36.97
N GLY A 90 43.07 -57.30 -35.99
CA GLY A 90 42.26 -57.06 -34.80
C GLY A 90 42.81 -55.97 -33.88
N LEU A 91 41.90 -55.30 -33.18
CA LEU A 91 42.21 -54.35 -32.11
C LEU A 91 41.69 -54.87 -30.77
N LYS A 92 42.63 -55.07 -29.84
CA LYS A 92 42.36 -55.21 -28.41
C LYS A 92 41.76 -53.88 -27.91
N ALA A 93 40.58 -53.93 -27.30
CA ALA A 93 39.97 -52.79 -26.64
C ALA A 93 40.78 -52.39 -25.40
N LYS A 94 41.37 -51.18 -25.40
CA LYS A 94 41.75 -50.46 -24.18
C LYS A 94 40.61 -49.49 -23.86
N VAL A 95 39.87 -49.78 -22.80
CA VAL A 95 38.87 -48.86 -22.24
C VAL A 95 39.64 -47.69 -21.63
N THR A 96 39.57 -46.52 -22.24
CA THR A 96 40.11 -45.28 -21.67
C THR A 96 39.04 -44.61 -20.81
N CYS A 97 39.45 -44.18 -19.61
CA CYS A 97 38.66 -43.58 -18.55
C CYS A 97 38.19 -42.13 -18.90
N ARG A 98 37.62 -41.94 -20.09
CA ARG A 98 37.12 -40.64 -20.57
C ARG A 98 35.60 -40.62 -20.77
N TRP A 99 34.97 -41.80 -20.86
CA TRP A 99 33.53 -41.96 -21.06
C TRP A 99 32.69 -42.05 -19.77
N VAL A 100 33.33 -42.14 -18.61
CA VAL A 100 32.63 -42.21 -17.31
C VAL A 100 32.49 -40.83 -16.64
N ARG A 101 33.28 -39.83 -17.07
CA ARG A 101 33.28 -38.49 -16.43
C ARG A 101 32.25 -37.52 -16.99
N MET A 102 31.86 -37.64 -18.26
CA MET A 102 30.84 -36.77 -18.88
C MET A 102 29.42 -36.96 -18.30
N PRO A 103 28.89 -38.18 -18.12
CA PRO A 103 27.55 -38.35 -17.54
C PRO A 103 27.48 -37.92 -16.07
N ALA A 104 28.57 -38.09 -15.30
CA ALA A 104 28.64 -37.65 -13.90
C ALA A 104 28.62 -36.12 -13.76
N LEU A 105 29.30 -35.39 -14.64
CA LEU A 105 29.29 -33.92 -14.68
C LEU A 105 27.91 -33.37 -15.10
N ILE A 106 27.24 -34.01 -16.05
CA ILE A 106 25.88 -33.62 -16.48
C ILE A 106 24.86 -33.87 -15.36
N LEU A 107 24.98 -34.99 -14.63
CA LEU A 107 24.14 -35.28 -13.47
C LEU A 107 24.38 -34.32 -12.30
N LEU A 108 25.63 -33.89 -12.07
CA LEU A 108 25.95 -32.86 -11.08
C LEU A 108 25.38 -31.48 -11.46
N CYS A 109 25.47 -31.09 -12.74
CA CYS A 109 24.88 -29.84 -13.22
C CYS A 109 23.34 -29.86 -13.16
N LEU A 110 22.70 -30.99 -13.51
CA LEU A 110 21.25 -31.16 -13.36
C LEU A 110 20.81 -31.13 -11.89
N GLY A 111 21.57 -31.76 -11.00
CA GLY A 111 21.35 -31.68 -9.55
C GLY A 111 21.47 -30.26 -9.01
N ALA A 112 22.47 -29.49 -9.49
CA ALA A 112 22.63 -28.09 -9.13
C ALA A 112 21.49 -27.21 -9.66
N ILE A 113 21.02 -27.43 -10.90
CA ILE A 113 19.86 -26.70 -11.45
C ILE A 113 18.58 -27.03 -10.67
N ILE A 114 18.38 -28.29 -10.28
CA ILE A 114 17.23 -28.67 -9.46
C ILE A 114 17.32 -28.01 -8.07
N ALA A 115 18.50 -27.98 -7.45
CA ALA A 115 18.72 -27.39 -6.13
C ALA A 115 18.67 -25.84 -6.11
N PHE A 116 19.11 -25.16 -7.19
CA PHE A 116 19.15 -23.69 -7.26
C PHE A 116 17.93 -23.07 -7.92
N VAL A 117 17.24 -23.80 -8.80
CA VAL A 117 16.08 -23.27 -9.53
C VAL A 117 14.79 -23.91 -9.02
N PHE A 118 14.71 -25.24 -8.94
CA PHE A 118 13.46 -25.91 -8.58
C PHE A 118 13.17 -25.92 -7.08
N VAL A 119 14.17 -26.04 -6.20
CA VAL A 119 13.94 -26.04 -4.74
C VAL A 119 13.47 -24.66 -4.25
N PRO A 120 14.09 -23.53 -4.61
CA PRO A 120 13.59 -22.20 -4.24
C PRO A 120 12.26 -21.87 -4.93
N TRP A 121 12.06 -22.31 -6.18
CA TRP A 121 10.80 -22.11 -6.90
C TRP A 121 9.65 -22.95 -6.32
N HIS A 122 9.93 -24.17 -5.84
CA HIS A 122 8.96 -25.00 -5.13
C HIS A 122 8.72 -24.49 -3.71
N GLN A 123 9.73 -24.01 -2.99
CA GLN A 123 9.55 -23.36 -1.68
C GLN A 123 8.76 -22.04 -1.78
N SER A 124 8.93 -21.30 -2.87
CA SER A 124 8.14 -20.11 -3.19
C SER A 124 6.68 -20.42 -3.56
N ARG A 125 6.38 -21.68 -3.96
CA ARG A 125 5.03 -22.12 -4.37
C ARG A 125 4.35 -23.09 -3.41
N SER A 126 5.07 -23.66 -2.45
CA SER A 126 4.45 -24.38 -1.34
C SER A 126 3.71 -23.34 -0.50
N GLY A 127 2.41 -23.21 -0.77
CA GLY A 127 1.51 -22.44 0.08
C GLY A 127 1.75 -22.81 1.53
N LEU A 128 1.76 -21.79 2.39
CA LEU A 128 1.99 -21.90 3.83
C LEU A 128 1.28 -23.12 4.42
N ASP A 129 2.05 -24.14 4.80
CA ASP A 129 1.54 -25.30 5.50
C ASP A 129 1.21 -24.88 6.94
N LEU A 130 -0.08 -24.85 7.26
CA LEU A 130 -0.60 -24.55 8.60
C LEU A 130 -0.01 -25.45 9.69
N ASN A 131 0.47 -26.65 9.35
CA ASN A 131 1.15 -27.51 10.33
C ASN A 131 2.56 -27.02 10.65
N GLN A 132 3.26 -26.38 9.70
CA GLN A 132 4.56 -25.77 9.99
C GLN A 132 4.42 -24.46 10.77
N LEU A 133 3.37 -23.67 10.49
CA LEU A 133 3.04 -22.51 11.31
C LEU A 133 2.60 -22.95 12.72
N ARG A 134 1.68 -23.91 12.86
CA ARG A 134 1.19 -24.43 14.16
C ARG A 134 2.30 -24.93 15.10
N VAL A 135 3.40 -25.42 14.56
CA VAL A 135 4.47 -26.04 15.35
C VAL A 135 5.52 -25.02 15.81
N ARG A 136 5.62 -23.82 15.21
CA ARG A 136 6.67 -22.86 15.57
C ARG A 136 6.30 -21.82 16.60
N GLU A 137 5.06 -21.37 16.70
CA GLU A 137 4.62 -20.47 17.77
C GLU A 137 3.14 -20.73 18.10
N ASN A 138 2.70 -20.41 19.32
CA ASN A 138 1.33 -20.58 19.82
C ASN A 138 0.28 -19.72 19.05
N HIS A 139 0.09 -19.94 17.75
CA HIS A 139 -0.77 -19.14 16.85
C HIS A 139 -2.29 -19.33 17.02
N LEU A 140 -2.76 -19.90 18.15
CA LEU A 140 -4.19 -19.92 18.45
C LEU A 140 -4.76 -18.50 18.61
N ASP A 141 -3.92 -17.52 18.93
CA ASP A 141 -4.31 -16.13 19.14
C ASP A 141 -4.52 -15.35 17.82
N GLY A 142 -3.88 -15.76 16.71
CA GLY A 142 -3.93 -15.03 15.45
C GLY A 142 -5.35 -14.89 14.87
N PHE A 143 -6.24 -15.85 15.14
CA PHE A 143 -7.63 -15.81 14.68
C PHE A 143 -8.62 -15.41 15.78
N ALA A 144 -8.13 -15.17 17.00
CA ALA A 144 -8.97 -14.80 18.13
C ALA A 144 -9.52 -13.38 17.95
N ILE A 145 -10.77 -13.19 18.36
CA ILE A 145 -11.41 -11.88 18.36
C ILE A 145 -11.22 -11.25 19.73
N HIS A 146 -10.63 -10.05 19.75
CA HIS A 146 -10.39 -9.27 20.93
C HIS A 146 -11.26 -8.01 20.95
N ASN A 147 -12.30 -8.04 21.78
CA ASN A 147 -13.15 -6.87 22.00
C ASN A 147 -12.51 -5.92 23.01
N ILE A 148 -12.60 -4.62 22.73
CA ILE A 148 -12.30 -3.50 23.63
C ILE A 148 -13.37 -2.40 23.47
N SER A 149 -13.53 -1.57 24.49
CA SER A 149 -14.49 -0.46 24.54
C SER A 149 -13.90 0.74 25.26
N ALA A 150 -14.23 1.95 24.82
CA ALA A 150 -13.88 3.16 25.55
C ALA A 150 -14.48 3.16 26.97
N PRO A 151 -13.83 3.81 27.96
CA PRO A 151 -14.31 3.81 29.35
C PRO A 151 -15.74 4.36 29.56
N ASP A 152 -16.18 5.26 28.68
CA ASP A 152 -17.53 5.86 28.71
C ASP A 152 -18.55 5.13 27.80
N GLY A 153 -18.12 4.06 27.13
CA GLY A 153 -18.93 3.33 26.17
C GLY A 153 -19.29 4.12 24.90
N SER A 154 -18.57 5.20 24.57
CA SER A 154 -18.83 6.02 23.37
C SER A 154 -18.46 5.33 22.06
N ILE A 155 -17.51 4.39 22.10
CA ILE A 155 -17.01 3.60 20.97
C ILE A 155 -16.58 2.22 21.48
N TYR A 156 -16.82 1.18 20.69
CA TYR A 156 -16.29 -0.16 20.95
C TYR A 156 -15.95 -0.86 19.63
N GLY A 157 -15.09 -1.87 19.70
CA GLY A 157 -14.65 -2.57 18.50
C GLY A 157 -13.99 -3.90 18.81
N SER A 158 -13.71 -4.62 17.73
CA SER A 158 -13.11 -5.95 17.75
C SER A 158 -11.84 -5.95 16.91
N PHE A 159 -10.79 -6.60 17.41
CA PHE A 159 -9.48 -6.69 16.79
C PHE A 159 -9.04 -8.15 16.68
N VAL A 160 -8.21 -8.48 15.71
CA VAL A 160 -7.75 -9.86 15.43
C VAL A 160 -6.23 -9.86 15.30
N GLY A 161 -5.55 -10.90 15.80
CA GLY A 161 -4.09 -10.97 15.77
C GLY A 161 -3.48 -11.09 14.36
N LEU A 162 -4.19 -11.69 13.41
CA LEU A 162 -3.75 -11.75 12.02
C LEU A 162 -3.71 -10.34 11.44
N GLY A 163 -2.53 -9.90 11.00
CA GLY A 163 -2.32 -8.53 10.52
C GLY A 163 -2.56 -7.44 11.56
N ALA A 164 -2.70 -7.79 12.84
CA ALA A 164 -3.19 -6.89 13.89
C ALA A 164 -4.49 -6.15 13.46
N SER A 165 -5.39 -6.82 12.73
CA SER A 165 -6.49 -6.15 12.05
C SER A 165 -7.57 -5.59 12.98
N VAL A 166 -8.11 -4.42 12.62
CA VAL A 166 -9.44 -4.02 13.09
C VAL A 166 -10.51 -4.83 12.33
N GLN A 167 -11.38 -5.49 13.07
CA GLN A 167 -12.43 -6.35 12.52
C GLN A 167 -13.80 -5.68 12.52
N SER A 168 -14.11 -4.92 13.56
CA SER A 168 -15.30 -4.09 13.65
C SER A 168 -15.04 -2.85 14.50
N LEU A 169 -15.77 -1.77 14.22
CA LEU A 169 -15.69 -0.52 14.98
C LEU A 169 -17.05 0.14 14.99
N PHE A 170 -17.65 0.23 16.17
CA PHE A 170 -19.00 0.71 16.38
C PHE A 170 -19.00 2.12 16.97
N VAL A 171 -19.62 3.05 16.27
CA VAL A 171 -19.84 4.44 16.70
C VAL A 171 -21.31 4.80 16.59
N LYS A 172 -21.75 5.84 17.32
CA LYS A 172 -23.15 6.29 17.29
C LYS A 172 -23.45 7.14 16.06
N ASP A 173 -24.56 6.84 15.40
CA ASP A 173 -25.16 7.72 14.39
C ASP A 173 -25.92 8.90 15.03
N ARG A 174 -26.48 9.79 14.20
CA ARG A 174 -27.29 10.95 14.64
C ARG A 174 -28.52 10.59 15.47
N HIS A 175 -28.96 9.32 15.42
CA HIS A 175 -30.08 8.80 16.21
C HIS A 175 -29.61 8.08 17.47
N GLY A 176 -28.31 8.11 17.77
CA GLY A 176 -27.70 7.46 18.93
C GLY A 176 -27.53 5.94 18.80
N SER A 177 -27.78 5.38 17.62
CA SER A 177 -27.65 3.93 17.36
C SER A 177 -26.23 3.59 16.93
N PHE A 178 -25.69 2.48 17.45
CA PHE A 178 -24.35 2.02 17.07
C PHE A 178 -24.33 1.42 15.66
N ARG A 179 -23.32 1.81 14.88
CA ARG A 179 -23.10 1.37 13.49
C ARG A 179 -21.67 0.87 13.32
N ASP A 180 -21.52 -0.31 12.72
CA ASP A 180 -20.22 -0.86 12.35
C ASP A 180 -19.70 -0.21 11.07
N ILE A 181 -18.79 0.75 11.22
CA ILE A 181 -18.36 1.64 10.12
C ILE A 181 -17.13 1.14 9.35
N VAL A 182 -16.61 -0.04 9.68
CA VAL A 182 -15.45 -0.64 9.00
C VAL A 182 -15.81 -1.96 8.35
N LEU A 183 -15.25 -2.24 7.18
CA LEU A 183 -15.43 -3.54 6.51
C LEU A 183 -14.49 -4.59 7.15
N GLY A 184 -14.84 -5.87 7.00
CA GLY A 184 -14.07 -6.97 7.55
C GLY A 184 -14.72 -8.32 7.30
N TYR A 185 -14.33 -9.33 8.07
CA TYR A 185 -14.93 -10.67 8.01
C TYR A 185 -15.49 -11.11 9.36
N ASP A 186 -16.67 -11.73 9.35
CA ASP A 186 -17.21 -12.42 10.54
C ASP A 186 -16.41 -13.70 10.83
N ASN A 187 -16.02 -14.42 9.77
CA ASN A 187 -15.14 -15.58 9.87
C ASN A 187 -13.67 -15.13 9.80
N THR A 188 -12.95 -15.17 10.91
CA THR A 188 -11.57 -14.66 10.98
C THR A 188 -10.58 -15.44 10.12
N SER A 189 -10.89 -16.69 9.72
CA SER A 189 -10.02 -17.43 8.79
C SER A 189 -9.94 -16.79 7.40
N GLU A 190 -10.94 -16.00 7.02
CA GLU A 190 -10.99 -15.32 5.71
C GLU A 190 -9.92 -14.24 5.57
N TYR A 191 -9.45 -13.65 6.66
CA TYR A 191 -8.32 -12.71 6.63
C TYR A 191 -7.05 -13.37 6.07
N LEU A 192 -6.86 -14.68 6.24
CA LEU A 192 -5.73 -15.42 5.67
C LEU A 192 -6.05 -16.00 4.30
N HIS A 193 -7.27 -16.51 4.12
CA HIS A 193 -7.59 -17.44 3.03
C HIS A 193 -8.46 -16.87 1.93
N HIS A 194 -9.14 -15.74 2.14
CA HIS A 194 -10.05 -15.23 1.13
C HIS A 194 -9.27 -14.85 -0.14
N PRO A 195 -9.61 -15.38 -1.33
CA PRO A 195 -8.79 -15.22 -2.54
C PRO A 195 -8.70 -13.78 -3.05
N VAL A 196 -9.68 -12.93 -2.73
CA VAL A 196 -9.61 -11.48 -3.04
C VAL A 196 -8.61 -10.75 -2.13
N ASN A 197 -8.48 -11.20 -0.88
CA ASN A 197 -7.73 -10.56 0.22
C ASN A 197 -7.52 -9.04 0.04
N PRO A 198 -8.55 -8.21 0.31
CA PRO A 198 -8.42 -6.76 0.27
C PRO A 198 -7.61 -6.20 1.45
N ARG A 199 -7.11 -7.04 2.38
CA ARG A 199 -6.34 -6.64 3.57
C ARG A 199 -7.18 -5.80 4.57
N PHE A 200 -8.46 -6.15 4.71
CA PHE A 200 -9.41 -5.37 5.52
C PHE A 200 -8.87 -5.05 6.91
N GLY A 201 -8.65 -3.77 7.21
CA GLY A 201 -8.30 -3.31 8.56
C GLY A 201 -6.94 -3.77 9.06
N SER A 202 -6.16 -4.52 8.28
CA SER A 202 -4.84 -5.01 8.66
C SER A 202 -3.81 -3.89 8.64
N VAL A 203 -2.73 -4.07 9.40
CA VAL A 203 -1.49 -3.33 9.22
C VAL A 203 -0.75 -3.88 8.02
N VAL A 204 -0.45 -3.03 7.05
CA VAL A 204 0.37 -3.37 5.88
C VAL A 204 1.83 -2.97 6.12
N GLY A 205 2.75 -3.87 5.79
CA GLY A 205 4.17 -3.73 6.09
C GLY A 205 4.98 -4.93 5.54
N ARG A 206 6.32 -4.92 5.58
CA ARG A 206 7.20 -3.91 6.19
C ARG A 206 7.22 -2.56 5.45
N TYR A 207 6.77 -2.54 4.20
CA TYR A 207 6.62 -1.34 3.38
C TYR A 207 5.22 -1.31 2.72
N ALA A 208 4.39 -0.36 3.13
CA ALA A 208 3.06 -0.12 2.60
C ALA A 208 3.13 0.34 1.13
N ASN A 209 2.07 0.11 0.37
CA ASN A 209 1.99 0.46 -1.04
C ASN A 209 3.13 -0.17 -1.87
N ARG A 210 3.48 0.44 -3.01
CA ARG A 210 4.35 -0.16 -4.02
C ARG A 210 5.83 0.17 -3.81
N ILE A 211 6.68 -0.81 -4.13
CA ILE A 211 8.11 -0.66 -4.39
C ILE A 211 8.35 -0.99 -5.86
N LYS A 212 8.84 0.01 -6.61
CA LYS A 212 9.14 -0.14 -8.03
C LYS A 212 10.20 -1.21 -8.26
N ASN A 213 9.98 -2.06 -9.27
CA ASN A 213 10.89 -3.15 -9.66
C ASN A 213 11.18 -4.15 -8.52
N SER A 214 10.44 -4.11 -7.42
CA SER A 214 10.68 -4.93 -6.22
C SER A 214 12.13 -4.84 -5.75
N SER A 215 12.69 -3.65 -5.79
CA SER A 215 14.08 -3.42 -5.43
C SER A 215 14.32 -2.01 -4.93
N PHE A 216 15.36 -1.84 -4.11
CA PHE A 216 15.79 -0.55 -3.60
C PHE A 216 17.28 -0.60 -3.25
N VAL A 217 17.82 0.57 -2.91
CA VAL A 217 19.19 0.75 -2.45
C VAL A 217 19.15 1.45 -1.09
N ILE A 218 20.04 1.06 -0.17
CA ILE A 218 20.19 1.76 1.11
C ILE A 218 21.21 2.89 0.94
N PRO A 219 20.90 4.14 1.33
CA PRO A 219 21.87 5.24 1.31
C PRO A 219 23.16 4.86 2.05
N GLY A 220 24.31 5.11 1.41
CA GLY A 220 25.62 4.67 1.90
C GLY A 220 26.09 3.30 1.36
N HIS A 221 25.19 2.52 0.73
CA HIS A 221 25.50 1.26 0.07
C HIS A 221 25.02 1.25 -1.40
N PRO A 222 25.44 2.22 -2.24
CA PRO A 222 24.90 2.40 -3.59
C PRO A 222 25.13 1.22 -4.53
N ASP A 223 26.18 0.43 -4.28
CA ASP A 223 26.53 -0.74 -5.09
C ASP A 223 25.72 -2.00 -4.74
N GLN A 224 24.91 -1.95 -3.69
CA GLN A 224 24.09 -3.06 -3.22
C GLN A 224 22.61 -2.81 -3.50
N ILE A 225 22.05 -3.60 -4.44
CA ILE A 225 20.63 -3.62 -4.74
C ILE A 225 19.96 -4.72 -3.91
N PHE A 226 19.03 -4.33 -3.04
CA PHE A 226 18.16 -5.24 -2.31
C PHE A 226 16.94 -5.57 -3.16
N ARG A 227 16.44 -6.80 -3.08
CA ARG A 227 15.27 -7.27 -3.84
C ARG A 227 14.22 -7.81 -2.90
N THR A 228 13.01 -7.29 -3.00
CA THR A 228 11.85 -7.72 -2.23
C THR A 228 11.03 -8.75 -3.01
N THR A 229 10.16 -9.50 -2.33
CA THR A 229 9.27 -10.48 -2.97
C THR A 229 8.20 -9.77 -3.79
N PRO A 230 8.19 -9.91 -5.14
CA PRO A 230 7.17 -9.30 -5.97
C PRO A 230 5.83 -10.04 -5.83
N ASN A 231 4.73 -9.31 -5.82
CA ASN A 231 3.37 -9.87 -5.69
C ASN A 231 2.32 -9.14 -6.56
N GLU A 232 2.73 -8.17 -7.37
CA GLU A 232 1.82 -7.37 -8.19
C GLU A 232 2.28 -7.27 -9.66
N HIS A 233 1.34 -7.00 -10.57
CA HIS A 233 1.59 -6.75 -12.00
C HIS A 233 2.47 -7.79 -12.68
N GLY A 234 2.23 -9.08 -12.39
CA GLY A 234 3.00 -10.18 -12.99
C GLY A 234 4.44 -10.29 -12.49
N GLY A 235 4.72 -9.75 -11.30
CA GLY A 235 6.03 -9.85 -10.66
C GLY A 235 6.91 -8.61 -10.84
N LEU A 236 6.36 -7.52 -11.36
CA LEU A 236 7.11 -6.28 -11.59
C LEU A 236 7.36 -5.53 -10.29
N ASN A 237 6.37 -5.49 -9.39
CA ASN A 237 6.43 -4.66 -8.20
C ASN A 237 6.09 -5.48 -6.94
N THR A 238 6.58 -4.97 -5.81
CA THR A 238 6.17 -5.42 -4.48
C THR A 238 5.10 -4.46 -3.99
N LEU A 239 3.99 -4.99 -3.53
CA LEU A 239 2.87 -4.25 -2.95
C LEU A 239 2.66 -4.70 -1.50
N HIS A 240 2.56 -3.75 -0.58
CA HIS A 240 2.27 -3.98 0.84
C HIS A 240 3.20 -5.00 1.51
N GLY A 241 4.48 -4.98 1.14
CA GLY A 241 5.53 -5.79 1.77
C GLY A 241 5.62 -7.24 1.30
N GLY A 242 4.87 -7.66 0.27
CA GLY A 242 5.04 -8.97 -0.37
C GLY A 242 3.89 -9.94 -0.14
N ASP A 243 4.18 -11.24 -0.23
CA ASP A 243 3.18 -12.31 -0.15
C ASP A 243 3.70 -13.52 0.67
N PRO A 244 3.34 -13.64 1.97
CA PRO A 244 2.54 -12.70 2.75
C PRO A 244 3.36 -11.49 3.26
N GLY A 245 2.78 -10.29 3.13
CA GLY A 245 3.18 -9.13 3.91
C GLY A 245 2.66 -9.21 5.36
N TRP A 246 2.84 -8.15 6.13
CA TRP A 246 2.38 -8.10 7.53
C TRP A 246 0.87 -8.28 7.66
N ASP A 247 0.09 -7.93 6.62
CA ASP A 247 -1.37 -8.02 6.58
C ASP A 247 -1.94 -9.41 6.85
N ARG A 248 -1.13 -10.44 6.61
CA ARG A 248 -1.50 -11.86 6.73
C ARG A 248 -0.58 -12.65 7.66
N ARG A 249 0.25 -11.96 8.44
CA ARG A 249 1.10 -12.61 9.44
C ARG A 249 0.42 -12.59 10.80
N PRO A 250 0.54 -13.68 11.59
CA PRO A 250 -0.02 -13.71 12.93
C PRO A 250 0.83 -12.85 13.86
N PHE A 251 0.25 -11.77 14.39
CA PHE A 251 0.86 -11.03 15.50
C PHE A 251 0.48 -11.69 16.82
N GLN A 252 1.38 -11.60 17.79
CA GLN A 252 1.13 -12.05 19.16
C GLN A 252 0.50 -10.91 19.97
N VAL A 253 -0.49 -11.18 20.81
CA VAL A 253 -1.00 -10.17 21.75
C VAL A 253 0.02 -9.96 22.87
N GLU A 254 0.58 -8.77 22.99
CA GLU A 254 1.51 -8.43 24.07
C GLU A 254 0.79 -8.00 25.35
N ALA A 255 -0.24 -7.18 25.20
CA ALA A 255 -1.00 -6.64 26.32
C ALA A 255 -2.42 -6.27 25.92
N LYS A 256 -3.37 -6.44 26.84
CA LYS A 256 -4.78 -6.11 26.65
C LYS A 256 -5.43 -5.68 27.97
N ASN A 257 -6.32 -4.70 27.89
CA ASN A 257 -7.29 -4.39 28.94
C ASN A 257 -8.67 -4.05 28.31
N LEU A 258 -9.57 -3.42 29.06
CA LEU A 258 -10.93 -3.10 28.58
C LEU A 258 -10.95 -2.11 27.40
N SER A 259 -9.99 -1.20 27.29
CA SER A 259 -10.00 -0.12 26.29
C SER A 259 -8.71 -0.04 25.47
N TYR A 260 -7.83 -1.03 25.59
CA TYR A 260 -6.52 -1.07 24.94
C TYR A 260 -6.13 -2.50 24.57
N ILE A 261 -5.47 -2.64 23.43
CA ILE A 261 -4.78 -3.87 23.01
C ILE A 261 -3.50 -3.50 22.27
N SER A 262 -2.49 -4.35 22.40
CA SER A 262 -1.27 -4.26 21.61
C SER A 262 -0.85 -5.62 21.07
N PHE A 263 -0.25 -5.58 19.89
CA PHE A 263 0.20 -6.71 19.12
C PHE A 263 1.68 -6.55 18.77
N SER A 264 2.43 -7.64 18.71
CA SER A 264 3.82 -7.64 18.25
C SER A 264 4.06 -8.63 17.12
N LEU A 265 4.96 -8.26 16.21
CA LEU A 265 5.49 -9.15 15.18
C LEU A 265 7.01 -9.04 15.15
N VAL A 266 7.68 -10.19 15.15
CA VAL A 266 9.09 -10.28 14.80
C VAL A 266 9.18 -10.59 13.31
N ASP A 267 9.71 -9.65 12.55
CA ASP A 267 9.95 -9.75 11.13
C ASP A 267 11.43 -9.99 10.88
N HIS A 268 11.81 -11.26 10.70
CA HIS A 268 13.21 -11.70 10.65
C HIS A 268 13.98 -11.10 9.46
N ASP A 269 15.32 -11.12 9.58
CA ASP A 269 16.20 -10.74 8.48
C ASP A 269 15.97 -11.62 7.24
N GLY A 270 15.86 -10.98 6.07
CA GLY A 270 15.63 -11.61 4.78
C GLY A 270 14.16 -11.96 4.49
N GLU A 271 13.25 -11.77 5.45
CA GLU A 271 11.82 -12.04 5.27
C GLU A 271 11.24 -11.13 4.18
N GLN A 272 10.53 -11.72 3.21
CA GLN A 272 10.09 -11.04 1.97
C GLN A 272 11.20 -10.28 1.22
N GLY A 273 12.48 -10.62 1.45
CA GLY A 273 13.65 -9.97 0.86
C GLY A 273 14.09 -8.67 1.53
N PHE A 274 13.48 -8.27 2.66
CA PHE A 274 13.91 -7.10 3.42
C PHE A 274 15.11 -7.45 4.31
N PRO A 275 16.20 -6.65 4.32
CA PRO A 275 17.33 -6.88 5.20
C PRO A 275 17.01 -6.51 6.64
N SER A 276 17.78 -7.05 7.58
CA SER A 276 17.69 -6.81 9.02
C SER A 276 16.40 -7.33 9.68
N GLU A 277 16.50 -7.75 10.93
CA GLU A 277 15.32 -8.10 11.72
C GLU A 277 14.65 -6.83 12.25
N VAL A 278 13.32 -6.84 12.28
CA VAL A 278 12.47 -5.79 12.81
C VAL A 278 11.52 -6.36 13.84
N VAL A 279 11.51 -5.78 15.04
CA VAL A 279 10.48 -6.05 16.05
C VAL A 279 9.49 -4.89 16.02
N SER A 280 8.22 -5.18 15.75
CA SER A 280 7.16 -4.18 15.72
C SER A 280 6.18 -4.33 16.86
N LYS A 281 5.56 -3.20 17.22
CA LYS A 281 4.46 -3.13 18.17
C LYS A 281 3.35 -2.23 17.62
N ILE A 282 2.15 -2.78 17.53
CA ILE A 282 0.93 -2.12 17.07
C ILE A 282 0.00 -1.94 18.27
N GLU A 283 -0.39 -0.73 18.57
CA GLU A 283 -1.18 -0.38 19.75
C GLU A 283 -2.49 0.28 19.32
N TYR A 284 -3.61 -0.25 19.82
CA TYR A 284 -4.94 0.32 19.63
C TYR A 284 -5.53 0.70 20.98
N GLN A 285 -6.02 1.92 21.08
CA GLN A 285 -6.69 2.43 22.27
C GLN A 285 -8.00 3.12 21.91
N LEU A 286 -9.07 2.70 22.57
CA LEU A 286 -10.36 3.39 22.52
C LEU A 286 -10.46 4.33 23.72
N LEU A 287 -10.64 5.61 23.43
CA LEU A 287 -10.71 6.68 24.41
C LEU A 287 -12.14 7.22 24.49
N SER A 288 -12.46 7.84 25.62
CA SER A 288 -13.74 8.53 25.81
C SER A 288 -13.99 9.61 24.75
N GLY A 289 -15.26 9.89 24.49
CA GLY A 289 -15.68 10.86 23.47
C GLY A 289 -15.53 10.34 22.04
N GLY A 290 -15.55 9.03 21.83
CA GLY A 290 -15.55 8.42 20.48
C GLY A 290 -14.22 8.58 19.76
N LYS A 291 -13.10 8.36 20.43
CA LYS A 291 -11.77 8.46 19.79
C LYS A 291 -11.07 7.11 19.74
N TRP A 292 -10.48 6.81 18.59
CA TRP A 292 -9.62 5.66 18.39
C TRP A 292 -8.20 6.13 18.11
N LYS A 293 -7.27 5.80 19.01
CA LYS A 293 -5.85 6.06 18.84
C LYS A 293 -5.15 4.80 18.38
N THR A 294 -4.32 4.94 17.35
CA THR A 294 -3.44 3.91 16.84
C THR A 294 -2.00 4.40 16.88
N LYS A 295 -1.10 3.61 17.48
CA LYS A 295 0.34 3.84 17.46
C LYS A 295 1.03 2.60 16.89
N MET A 296 1.94 2.79 15.95
CA MET A 296 2.80 1.72 15.44
C MET A 296 4.24 2.10 15.66
N THR A 297 5.02 1.18 16.21
CA THR A 297 6.46 1.34 16.41
C THR A 297 7.18 0.15 15.83
N ALA A 298 8.40 0.36 15.33
CA ALA A 298 9.24 -0.72 14.89
C ALA A 298 10.72 -0.40 15.13
N GLN A 299 11.44 -1.38 15.67
CA GLN A 299 12.87 -1.30 15.93
C GLN A 299 13.58 -2.32 15.05
N ALA A 300 14.50 -1.85 14.21
CA ALA A 300 15.35 -2.70 13.40
C ALA A 300 16.71 -2.91 14.08
N ASN A 301 17.29 -4.10 13.93
CA ASN A 301 18.66 -4.39 14.41
C ASN A 301 19.76 -4.03 13.39
N GLY A 302 19.36 -3.55 12.21
CA GLY A 302 20.22 -3.06 11.13
C GLY A 302 19.42 -2.16 10.19
N LEU A 303 20.05 -1.64 9.13
CA LEU A 303 19.39 -0.73 8.19
C LEU A 303 18.36 -1.47 7.34
N THR A 304 17.13 -0.96 7.30
CA THR A 304 16.03 -1.50 6.48
C THR A 304 15.00 -0.41 6.18
N PRO A 305 14.30 -0.46 5.03
CA PRO A 305 13.14 0.38 4.83
C PRO A 305 11.99 -0.07 5.73
N ILE A 306 11.26 0.90 6.29
CA ILE A 306 10.01 0.66 7.03
C ILE A 306 9.02 1.77 6.65
N MET A 307 7.82 1.38 6.23
CA MET A 307 6.70 2.29 6.05
C MET A 307 5.42 1.51 6.34
N LEU A 308 4.77 1.80 7.46
CA LEU A 308 3.57 1.09 7.87
C LEU A 308 2.32 1.93 7.54
N SER A 309 1.19 1.24 7.42
CA SER A 309 -0.12 1.87 7.33
C SER A 309 -1.19 0.93 7.85
N SER A 310 -2.37 1.47 8.17
CA SER A 310 -3.56 0.69 8.51
C SER A 310 -4.54 0.72 7.33
N HIS A 311 -4.86 -0.45 6.79
CA HIS A 311 -5.66 -0.60 5.58
C HIS A 311 -7.16 -0.70 5.90
N VAL A 312 -7.65 0.23 6.73
CA VAL A 312 -9.07 0.28 7.15
C VAL A 312 -9.94 0.77 6.00
N TYR A 313 -11.00 0.02 5.72
CA TYR A 313 -12.01 0.37 4.74
C TYR A 313 -13.26 0.90 5.45
N TRP A 314 -13.60 2.14 5.15
CA TRP A 314 -14.63 2.90 5.84
C TRP A 314 -15.93 2.95 5.03
N ASN A 315 -17.05 2.76 5.70
CA ASN A 315 -18.37 3.19 5.23
C ASN A 315 -19.16 3.75 6.42
N LEU A 316 -19.30 5.08 6.47
CA LEU A 316 -19.96 5.79 7.58
C LEU A 316 -21.48 5.63 7.61
N ASP A 317 -22.10 5.06 6.59
CA ASP A 317 -23.52 4.66 6.62
C ASP A 317 -23.72 3.23 7.11
N ALA A 318 -22.62 2.47 7.26
CA ALA A 318 -22.64 1.07 7.69
C ALA A 318 -23.66 0.22 6.92
N TYR A 319 -23.90 0.54 5.64
CA TYR A 319 -24.88 -0.12 4.77
C TYR A 319 -26.33 -0.06 5.27
N ALA A 320 -26.63 0.82 6.22
CA ALA A 320 -27.97 1.00 6.79
C ALA A 320 -28.80 2.03 6.02
N ALA A 321 -28.16 3.05 5.44
CA ALA A 321 -28.83 4.14 4.72
C ALA A 321 -28.48 4.18 3.22
N ASP A 322 -27.21 3.98 2.87
CA ASP A 322 -26.73 3.84 1.49
C ASP A 322 -25.67 2.73 1.47
N GLU A 323 -25.60 2.01 0.35
CA GLU A 323 -24.58 0.98 0.15
C GLU A 323 -23.26 1.57 -0.34
N SER A 324 -23.31 2.69 -1.06
CA SER A 324 -22.15 3.35 -1.63
C SER A 324 -21.53 4.36 -0.66
N ALA A 325 -20.20 4.41 -0.60
CA ALA A 325 -19.48 5.47 0.09
C ALA A 325 -19.27 6.72 -0.80
N SER A 326 -19.77 6.69 -2.05
CA SER A 326 -19.60 7.77 -3.03
C SER A 326 -20.26 9.09 -2.60
N LYS A 327 -21.32 9.03 -1.79
CA LYS A 327 -22.01 10.24 -1.27
C LYS A 327 -21.39 10.78 0.02
N HIS A 328 -20.39 10.10 0.57
CA HIS A 328 -19.67 10.63 1.72
C HIS A 328 -18.94 11.89 1.27
N ILE A 329 -18.93 12.90 2.14
CA ILE A 329 -18.22 14.14 1.88
C ILE A 329 -16.83 14.00 2.48
N LEU A 330 -15.81 14.30 1.69
CA LEU A 330 -14.41 14.33 2.09
C LEU A 330 -13.89 15.76 2.06
N GLN A 331 -13.19 16.14 3.12
CA GLN A 331 -12.33 17.31 3.18
C GLN A 331 -10.93 16.85 3.60
N LEU A 332 -9.91 17.20 2.83
CA LEU A 332 -8.56 16.70 3.00
C LEU A 332 -7.54 17.81 2.73
N ASN A 333 -6.76 18.18 3.75
CA ASN A 333 -5.74 19.22 3.64
C ASN A 333 -4.43 18.68 3.03
N ALA A 334 -4.51 18.20 1.78
CA ALA A 334 -3.38 17.66 1.04
C ALA A 334 -3.25 18.38 -0.32
N PRO A 335 -2.43 19.44 -0.43
CA PRO A 335 -2.38 20.29 -1.63
C PRO A 335 -1.66 19.66 -2.82
N GLN A 336 -1.02 18.50 -2.63
CA GLN A 336 -0.27 17.79 -3.66
C GLN A 336 -0.61 16.30 -3.67
N TYR A 337 -0.32 15.64 -4.79
CA TYR A 337 -0.37 14.19 -4.92
C TYR A 337 0.87 13.66 -5.67
N ILE A 338 1.16 12.38 -5.47
CA ILE A 338 2.24 11.68 -6.16
C ILE A 338 1.72 11.22 -7.51
N ALA A 339 2.27 11.75 -8.60
CA ALA A 339 1.89 11.32 -9.94
C ALA A 339 2.45 9.93 -10.24
N THR A 340 1.59 9.03 -10.72
CA THR A 340 1.92 7.64 -11.03
C THR A 340 1.78 7.31 -12.50
N ASP A 341 2.42 6.23 -12.93
CA ASP A 341 2.20 5.62 -14.25
C ASP A 341 0.90 4.77 -14.27
N PRO A 342 0.52 4.18 -15.43
CA PRO A 342 -0.72 3.39 -15.53
C PRO A 342 -0.79 2.12 -14.66
N ILE A 343 0.34 1.66 -14.10
CA ILE A 343 0.39 0.56 -13.14
C ILE A 343 0.65 1.06 -11.70
N LEU A 344 0.37 2.35 -11.48
CA LEU A 344 0.37 3.01 -10.17
C LEU A 344 1.76 3.11 -9.52
N ILE A 345 2.82 3.09 -10.31
CA ILE A 345 4.18 3.34 -9.82
C ILE A 345 4.51 4.83 -9.89
N PRO A 346 5.07 5.43 -8.82
CA PRO A 346 5.45 6.83 -8.82
C PRO A 346 6.41 7.20 -9.96
N THR A 347 6.17 8.38 -10.54
CA THR A 347 6.98 8.95 -11.62
C THR A 347 8.09 9.86 -11.10
N GLY A 348 8.13 10.14 -9.80
CA GLY A 348 9.00 11.13 -9.15
C GLY A 348 8.41 12.53 -9.07
N LYS A 349 7.27 12.80 -9.73
CA LYS A 349 6.61 14.11 -9.69
C LYS A 349 5.61 14.22 -8.55
N LEU A 350 5.68 15.33 -7.81
CA LEU A 350 4.64 15.79 -6.90
C LEU A 350 3.85 16.90 -7.59
N GLU A 351 2.58 16.65 -7.88
CA GLU A 351 1.72 17.57 -8.63
C GLU A 351 0.68 18.21 -7.71
N SER A 352 0.20 19.42 -8.05
CA SER A 352 -0.83 20.08 -7.26
C SER A 352 -2.18 19.41 -7.48
N VAL A 353 -2.99 19.29 -6.42
CA VAL A 353 -4.38 18.86 -6.57
C VAL A 353 -5.27 19.92 -7.20
N LYS A 354 -4.85 21.19 -7.23
CA LYS A 354 -5.65 22.32 -7.71
C LYS A 354 -6.10 22.08 -9.15
N ASN A 355 -7.39 22.31 -9.40
CA ASN A 355 -8.03 22.08 -10.71
C ASN A 355 -7.99 20.61 -11.18
N THR A 356 -7.89 19.67 -10.25
CA THR A 356 -7.98 18.23 -10.54
C THR A 356 -9.14 17.60 -9.78
N PRO A 357 -9.59 16.38 -10.17
CA PRO A 357 -10.57 15.60 -9.42
C PRO A 357 -10.15 15.20 -7.99
N LEU A 358 -8.87 15.38 -7.66
CA LEU A 358 -8.27 15.08 -6.35
C LEU A 358 -8.36 16.28 -5.38
N ASP A 359 -8.87 17.44 -5.82
CA ASP A 359 -8.95 18.64 -4.99
C ASP A 359 -10.06 18.51 -3.93
N PHE A 360 -9.70 18.01 -2.76
CA PHE A 360 -10.58 17.92 -1.58
C PHE A 360 -10.23 18.95 -0.50
N ILE A 361 -9.49 20.02 -0.85
CA ILE A 361 -9.19 21.10 0.11
C ILE A 361 -10.50 21.71 0.61
N GLN A 362 -11.44 21.94 -0.32
CA GLN A 362 -12.83 22.19 0.00
C GLN A 362 -13.62 20.88 0.07
N PRO A 363 -14.58 20.76 1.00
CA PRO A 363 -15.42 19.58 1.09
C PRO A 363 -16.14 19.26 -0.22
N ALA A 364 -16.10 17.99 -0.65
CA ALA A 364 -16.84 17.51 -1.81
C ALA A 364 -17.30 16.06 -1.61
N GLU A 365 -18.41 15.68 -2.24
CA GLU A 365 -18.82 14.27 -2.32
C GLU A 365 -17.76 13.47 -3.07
N ILE A 366 -17.35 12.33 -2.51
CA ILE A 366 -16.26 11.50 -3.05
C ILE A 366 -16.55 11.07 -4.50
N GLY A 367 -17.78 10.67 -4.79
CA GLY A 367 -18.19 10.18 -6.11
C GLY A 367 -18.43 11.26 -7.16
N SER A 368 -18.52 12.53 -6.76
CA SER A 368 -18.97 13.63 -7.65
C SER A 368 -18.10 13.80 -8.90
N ARG A 369 -16.81 13.46 -8.80
CA ARG A 369 -15.80 13.66 -9.87
C ARG A 369 -15.21 12.37 -10.43
N PHE A 370 -15.79 11.20 -10.13
CA PHE A 370 -15.28 9.90 -10.62
C PHE A 370 -15.12 9.83 -12.15
N LYS A 371 -16.00 10.47 -12.92
CA LYS A 371 -15.93 10.46 -14.39
C LYS A 371 -14.69 11.20 -14.92
N GLU A 372 -14.10 12.08 -14.12
CA GLU A 372 -12.92 12.87 -14.47
C GLU A 372 -11.62 12.17 -14.04
N THR A 373 -11.68 11.04 -13.33
CA THR A 373 -10.48 10.35 -12.81
C THR A 373 -9.82 9.39 -13.79
N ALA A 374 -10.27 9.34 -15.03
CA ALA A 374 -9.70 8.48 -16.06
C ALA A 374 -8.18 8.72 -16.19
N GLY A 375 -7.39 7.68 -15.95
CA GLY A 375 -5.93 7.73 -15.98
C GLY A 375 -5.26 8.19 -14.67
N LEU A 376 -6.03 8.58 -13.64
CA LEU A 376 -5.48 8.97 -12.33
C LEU A 376 -5.33 7.80 -11.36
N CYS A 377 -6.23 6.82 -11.39
CA CYS A 377 -6.22 5.67 -10.48
C CYS A 377 -5.75 4.36 -11.15
N GLY A 378 -4.98 4.48 -12.24
CA GLY A 378 -4.44 3.37 -13.02
C GLY A 378 -5.22 3.11 -14.31
N GLN A 379 -4.72 2.16 -15.11
CA GLN A 379 -5.32 1.81 -16.40
C GLN A 379 -6.76 1.30 -16.22
N ASP A 380 -7.69 1.86 -17.00
CA ASP A 380 -9.12 1.52 -17.00
C ASP A 380 -9.80 1.61 -15.63
N CYS A 381 -9.25 2.45 -14.74
CA CYS A 381 -9.80 2.70 -13.42
C CYS A 381 -10.69 3.95 -13.42
N ILE A 382 -11.78 3.86 -12.64
CA ILE A 382 -12.68 4.96 -12.28
C ILE A 382 -12.73 4.98 -10.75
N GLY A 383 -12.73 6.18 -10.16
CA GLY A 383 -12.54 6.38 -8.72
C GLY A 383 -11.16 6.91 -8.36
N TYR A 384 -10.74 6.74 -7.10
CA TYR A 384 -9.44 7.17 -6.58
C TYR A 384 -8.61 5.97 -6.14
N ASP A 385 -7.31 6.04 -6.40
CA ASP A 385 -6.26 5.16 -5.86
C ASP A 385 -4.96 5.97 -5.84
N ASN A 386 -4.95 7.05 -5.07
CA ASN A 386 -3.96 8.10 -5.16
C ASN A 386 -3.30 8.38 -3.81
N ALA A 387 -1.98 8.53 -3.81
CA ALA A 387 -1.23 9.01 -2.66
C ALA A 387 -1.20 10.54 -2.68
N LEU A 388 -1.79 11.17 -1.67
CA LEU A 388 -1.76 12.61 -1.47
C LEU A 388 -0.73 12.99 -0.40
N VAL A 389 -0.21 14.20 -0.51
CA VAL A 389 0.84 14.74 0.36
C VAL A 389 0.24 15.87 1.18
N TYR A 390 0.30 15.73 2.50
CA TYR A 390 -0.12 16.77 3.41
C TYR A 390 0.84 17.96 3.37
N ASP A 391 0.35 19.15 3.73
CA ASP A 391 1.24 20.28 3.98
C ASP A 391 2.18 19.94 5.16
N VAL A 392 3.48 20.10 4.95
CA VAL A 392 4.52 19.82 5.95
C VAL A 392 4.63 20.92 7.01
N ASN A 393 4.10 22.11 6.74
CA ASN A 393 4.12 23.25 7.67
C ASN A 393 2.87 23.32 8.56
N ARG A 394 2.00 22.31 8.50
CA ARG A 394 0.76 22.26 9.28
C ARG A 394 1.02 22.00 10.77
N PRO A 395 0.13 22.45 11.67
CA PRO A 395 0.12 21.98 13.05
C PRO A 395 -0.16 20.46 13.08
N ILE A 396 0.59 19.72 13.88
CA ILE A 396 0.51 18.24 13.92
C ILE A 396 -0.64 17.72 14.79
N ASP A 397 -1.22 18.60 15.61
CA ASP A 397 -2.24 18.32 16.61
C ASP A 397 -3.66 18.71 16.15
N VAL A 398 -3.81 19.19 14.91
CA VAL A 398 -5.11 19.51 14.32
C VAL A 398 -5.53 18.47 13.27
N PRO A 399 -6.85 18.27 13.05
CA PRO A 399 -7.30 17.36 12.02
C PRO A 399 -6.83 17.77 10.62
N VAL A 400 -6.22 16.81 9.90
CA VAL A 400 -5.75 16.99 8.53
C VAL A 400 -6.78 16.56 7.50
N MET A 401 -7.80 15.82 7.94
CA MET A 401 -8.86 15.27 7.12
C MET A 401 -10.14 15.13 7.94
N ALA A 402 -11.28 15.33 7.30
CA ALA A 402 -12.56 14.89 7.78
C ALA A 402 -13.37 14.22 6.68
N MET A 403 -14.09 13.15 7.04
CA MET A 403 -15.06 12.48 6.17
C MET A 403 -16.37 12.31 6.92
N TRP A 404 -17.52 12.56 6.28
CA TRP A 404 -18.82 12.37 6.93
C TRP A 404 -19.89 11.89 5.96
N SER A 405 -20.93 11.28 6.52
CA SER A 405 -22.16 10.97 5.80
C SER A 405 -23.28 11.93 6.22
N GLN A 406 -24.00 12.47 5.23
CA GLN A 406 -25.23 13.24 5.46
C GLN A 406 -26.41 12.37 5.94
N GLN A 407 -26.35 11.05 5.76
CA GLN A 407 -27.44 10.14 6.08
C GLN A 407 -27.35 9.64 7.53
N SER A 408 -26.25 8.95 7.89
CA SER A 408 -26.01 8.56 9.28
C SER A 408 -25.67 9.75 10.18
N GLY A 409 -25.16 10.84 9.60
CA GLY A 409 -24.60 11.97 10.34
C GLY A 409 -23.26 11.68 11.00
N ILE A 410 -22.70 10.48 10.86
CA ILE A 410 -21.39 10.15 11.42
C ILE A 410 -20.32 10.97 10.68
N LYS A 411 -19.46 11.63 11.45
CA LYS A 411 -18.26 12.32 10.99
C LYS A 411 -17.05 11.69 11.64
N MET A 412 -16.02 11.45 10.82
CA MET A 412 -14.69 11.02 11.24
C MET A 412 -13.72 12.16 10.93
N SER A 413 -12.94 12.60 11.91
CA SER A 413 -11.82 13.52 11.74
C SER A 413 -10.51 12.81 12.08
N VAL A 414 -9.43 13.10 11.36
CA VAL A 414 -8.16 12.38 11.51
C VAL A 414 -7.03 13.35 11.85
N ILE A 415 -6.31 13.06 12.94
CA ILE A 415 -5.07 13.73 13.36
C ILE A 415 -3.95 12.72 13.20
N THR A 416 -2.86 13.07 12.52
CA THR A 416 -1.76 12.14 12.26
C THR A 416 -0.41 12.84 12.13
N ASP A 417 0.65 12.13 12.51
CA ASP A 417 2.04 12.53 12.28
C ASP A 417 2.58 12.15 10.89
N GLN A 418 1.79 11.42 10.10
CA GLN A 418 2.19 10.98 8.77
C GLN A 418 2.20 12.13 7.76
N ILE A 419 3.09 12.07 6.78
CA ILE A 419 3.27 13.13 5.77
C ILE A 419 2.42 12.94 4.52
N GLY A 420 1.82 11.77 4.34
CA GLY A 420 0.94 11.47 3.23
C GLY A 420 -0.22 10.56 3.61
N VAL A 421 -1.13 10.39 2.67
CA VAL A 421 -2.31 9.53 2.79
C VAL A 421 -2.62 8.86 1.45
N GLN A 422 -2.88 7.55 1.45
CA GLN A 422 -3.53 6.91 0.30
C GLN A 422 -5.04 7.00 0.45
N VAL A 423 -5.73 7.41 -0.62
CA VAL A 423 -7.19 7.37 -0.72
C VAL A 423 -7.55 6.38 -1.82
N TYR A 424 -8.21 5.29 -1.45
CA TYR A 424 -8.68 4.26 -2.37
C TYR A 424 -10.18 4.03 -2.25
N THR A 425 -10.94 4.24 -3.32
CA THR A 425 -12.42 4.15 -3.30
C THR A 425 -12.97 2.78 -3.70
N CYS A 426 -12.30 1.69 -3.30
CA CYS A 426 -12.79 0.33 -3.52
C CYS A 426 -13.12 0.03 -4.99
N ASN A 427 -12.28 0.52 -5.91
CA ASN A 427 -12.56 0.52 -7.36
C ASN A 427 -12.70 -0.90 -7.95
N ALA A 428 -12.14 -1.91 -7.28
CA ALA A 428 -12.08 -3.28 -7.77
C ALA A 428 -12.20 -4.32 -6.64
N ILE A 429 -13.03 -4.05 -5.63
CA ILE A 429 -13.28 -4.99 -4.53
C ILE A 429 -14.07 -6.22 -4.99
N VAL A 430 -14.92 -6.05 -6.01
CA VAL A 430 -15.59 -7.15 -6.69
C VAL A 430 -14.62 -7.76 -7.71
N PRO A 431 -14.22 -9.03 -7.55
CA PRO A 431 -13.27 -9.66 -8.44
C PRO A 431 -13.81 -9.76 -9.87
N LYS A 432 -13.00 -9.33 -10.86
CA LYS A 432 -13.33 -9.44 -12.29
C LYS A 432 -13.45 -10.90 -12.76
N LYS A 433 -12.73 -11.82 -12.11
CA LYS A 433 -12.72 -13.25 -12.47
C LYS A 433 -13.91 -13.96 -11.82
N LYS A 434 -14.83 -14.49 -12.64
CA LYS A 434 -16.06 -15.15 -12.19
C LYS A 434 -15.86 -16.38 -11.29
N ASN A 435 -14.66 -16.97 -11.26
CA ASN A 435 -14.34 -18.11 -10.41
C ASN A 435 -13.83 -17.71 -9.02
N ILE A 436 -13.64 -16.42 -8.76
CA ILE A 436 -13.30 -15.88 -7.44
C ILE A 436 -14.61 -15.38 -6.83
N PRO A 437 -15.03 -15.90 -5.66
CA PRO A 437 -16.24 -15.43 -5.02
C PRO A 437 -16.10 -13.96 -4.56
N PRO A 438 -17.18 -13.15 -4.65
CA PRO A 438 -17.21 -11.83 -4.05
C PRO A 438 -17.14 -11.94 -2.52
N VAL A 439 -16.72 -10.87 -1.87
CA VAL A 439 -16.63 -10.84 -0.41
C VAL A 439 -18.02 -10.59 0.21
N PRO A 440 -18.56 -11.49 1.05
CA PRO A 440 -19.81 -11.25 1.74
C PRO A 440 -19.68 -10.10 2.76
N ARG A 441 -20.75 -9.32 2.94
CA ARG A 441 -20.83 -8.34 4.02
C ARG A 441 -20.85 -9.05 5.37
N LYS A 442 -20.36 -8.39 6.42
CA LYS A 442 -20.57 -8.82 7.82
C LYS A 442 -22.06 -8.80 8.17
N LYS A 443 -22.47 -9.64 9.13
CA LYS A 443 -23.83 -9.63 9.70
C LYS A 443 -24.21 -8.26 10.27
N SER A 444 -23.27 -7.52 10.84
CA SER A 444 -23.46 -6.14 11.33
C SER A 444 -23.78 -5.13 10.23
N GLN A 445 -23.61 -5.50 8.97
CA GLN A 445 -23.75 -4.67 7.77
C GLN A 445 -24.71 -5.31 6.76
N ASN A 446 -25.77 -5.96 7.25
CA ASN A 446 -26.81 -6.62 6.46
C ASN A 446 -26.33 -7.81 5.60
N GLY A 447 -25.21 -8.45 5.97
CA GLY A 447 -24.78 -9.72 5.39
C GLY A 447 -25.37 -10.95 6.08
N PRO A 448 -25.05 -12.17 5.62
CA PRO A 448 -24.06 -12.49 4.57
C PRO A 448 -24.64 -12.53 3.14
N ASP A 449 -25.95 -12.35 2.96
CA ASP A 449 -26.61 -12.47 1.65
C ASP A 449 -26.34 -11.29 0.71
N ALA A 450 -25.73 -10.21 1.23
CA ALA A 450 -25.20 -9.09 0.47
C ALA A 450 -23.67 -9.14 0.41
N VAL A 451 -23.08 -8.50 -0.61
CA VAL A 451 -21.62 -8.44 -0.83
C VAL A 451 -21.11 -7.00 -0.80
N TYR A 452 -19.82 -6.82 -0.57
CA TYR A 452 -19.19 -5.51 -0.74
C TYR A 452 -19.02 -5.21 -2.22
N GLU A 453 -19.69 -4.14 -2.69
CA GLU A 453 -19.68 -3.70 -4.08
C GLU A 453 -18.56 -2.68 -4.34
N ASN A 454 -18.21 -2.45 -5.61
CA ASN A 454 -17.27 -1.39 -5.97
C ASN A 454 -17.79 -0.03 -5.49
N HIS A 455 -16.89 0.81 -4.99
CA HIS A 455 -17.23 2.11 -4.40
C HIS A 455 -18.16 2.06 -3.16
N SER A 456 -18.31 0.88 -2.55
CA SER A 456 -19.05 0.74 -1.29
C SER A 456 -18.25 1.15 -0.05
N CYS A 457 -16.99 1.50 -0.23
CA CYS A 457 -16.08 1.87 0.84
C CYS A 457 -15.01 2.84 0.34
N VAL A 458 -14.29 3.43 1.29
CA VAL A 458 -13.07 4.19 1.05
C VAL A 458 -12.00 3.72 2.03
N ALA A 459 -10.84 3.31 1.55
CA ALA A 459 -9.66 3.12 2.38
C ALA A 459 -8.91 4.44 2.53
N ILE A 460 -8.53 4.76 3.76
CA ILE A 460 -7.76 5.95 4.12
C ILE A 460 -6.56 5.48 4.93
N GLU A 461 -5.42 5.48 4.28
CA GLU A 461 -4.17 4.91 4.78
C GLU A 461 -3.20 6.05 5.09
N GLN A 462 -3.06 6.41 6.37
CA GLN A 462 -2.04 7.38 6.78
C GLN A 462 -0.66 6.75 6.65
N GLN A 463 0.27 7.39 5.95
CA GLN A 463 1.57 6.77 5.63
C GLN A 463 2.64 7.78 5.19
N GLY A 464 3.86 7.28 4.93
CA GLY A 464 4.89 8.03 4.23
C GLY A 464 4.59 8.20 2.73
N LEU A 465 5.52 8.78 1.99
CA LEU A 465 5.39 8.90 0.53
C LEU A 465 5.68 7.54 -0.14
N ILE A 466 4.77 7.10 -1.00
CA ILE A 466 4.87 5.80 -1.68
C ILE A 466 6.13 5.72 -2.55
N ASP A 467 6.83 4.58 -2.53
CA ASP A 467 8.12 4.36 -3.22
C ASP A 467 9.23 5.40 -2.92
N ALA A 468 9.13 6.20 -1.84
CA ALA A 468 10.14 7.22 -1.50
C ALA A 468 11.57 6.68 -1.37
N ILE A 469 11.74 5.40 -1.02
CA ILE A 469 13.05 4.71 -1.02
C ILE A 469 13.76 4.72 -2.38
N ASN A 470 13.02 4.91 -3.47
CA ASN A 470 13.51 5.00 -4.85
C ASN A 470 13.43 6.43 -5.42
N HIS A 471 13.05 7.42 -4.61
CA HIS A 471 12.90 8.83 -4.99
C HIS A 471 13.71 9.76 -4.06
N PRO A 472 15.06 9.68 -4.10
CA PRO A 472 15.93 10.48 -3.23
C PRO A 472 15.75 12.00 -3.41
N GLU A 473 15.24 12.45 -4.56
CA GLU A 473 14.92 13.85 -4.84
C GLU A 473 13.89 14.45 -3.87
N TRP A 474 13.04 13.62 -3.25
CA TRP A 474 12.06 14.06 -2.25
C TRP A 474 12.67 14.26 -0.86
N LYS A 475 13.92 13.84 -0.65
CA LYS A 475 14.65 13.96 0.63
C LYS A 475 13.91 13.31 1.82
N ILE A 476 13.12 12.28 1.56
CA ILE A 476 12.46 11.47 2.60
C ILE A 476 13.36 10.29 2.95
N ASN A 477 13.74 10.20 4.23
CA ASN A 477 14.49 9.04 4.72
C ASN A 477 13.53 7.95 5.23
N SER A 478 13.27 6.97 4.37
CA SER A 478 12.47 5.79 4.69
C SER A 478 13.29 4.62 5.26
N ILE A 479 14.60 4.80 5.51
CA ILE A 479 15.48 3.78 6.10
C ILE A 479 15.59 3.98 7.62
N TYR A 480 15.33 2.92 8.37
CA TYR A 480 15.34 2.86 9.83
C TYR A 480 16.40 1.86 10.31
N GLY A 481 16.75 1.92 11.59
CA GLY A 481 17.86 1.13 12.14
C GLY A 481 17.94 1.21 13.68
N PRO A 482 19.01 0.65 14.28
CA PRO A 482 19.22 0.65 15.72
C PRO A 482 19.09 2.03 16.37
N ASP A 483 19.63 3.06 15.72
CA ASP A 483 19.66 4.44 16.23
C ASP A 483 18.48 5.31 15.77
N ARG A 484 17.58 4.76 14.94
CA ARG A 484 16.42 5.47 14.41
C ARG A 484 15.20 4.54 14.40
N PRO A 485 14.46 4.42 15.52
CA PRO A 485 13.21 3.67 15.55
C PRO A 485 12.16 4.31 14.64
N TYR A 486 11.27 3.47 14.12
CA TYR A 486 10.09 3.90 13.37
C TYR A 486 8.96 4.23 14.33
N GLU A 487 8.27 5.35 14.10
CA GLU A 487 7.02 5.69 14.76
C GLU A 487 5.95 6.15 13.75
N TRP A 488 4.70 5.83 14.07
CA TRP A 488 3.51 6.20 13.34
C TRP A 488 2.38 6.41 14.34
N ASN A 489 1.69 7.53 14.29
CA ASN A 489 0.63 7.88 15.24
C ASN A 489 -0.56 8.51 14.51
N THR A 490 -1.75 7.97 14.77
CA THR A 490 -3.01 8.52 14.25
C THR A 490 -4.10 8.46 15.31
N ILE A 491 -4.92 9.51 15.38
CA ILE A 491 -6.15 9.56 16.17
C ILE A 491 -7.31 9.79 15.19
N TYR A 492 -8.30 8.90 15.24
CA TYR A 492 -9.59 9.04 14.59
C TYR A 492 -10.60 9.52 15.63
N GLU A 493 -11.23 10.66 15.38
CA GLU A 493 -12.26 11.25 16.24
C GLU A 493 -13.62 11.14 15.56
N PHE A 494 -14.57 10.51 16.23
CA PHE A 494 -15.92 10.30 15.73
C PHE A 494 -16.91 11.23 16.42
N SER A 495 -17.71 11.93 15.63
CA SER A 495 -18.77 12.82 16.10
C SER A 495 -20.00 12.70 15.19
N THR A 496 -21.04 13.45 15.51
CA THR A 496 -22.19 13.66 14.62
C THR A 496 -22.17 15.08 14.06
N ILE A 497 -22.54 15.26 12.79
CA ILE A 497 -22.67 16.59 12.14
C ILE A 497 -23.91 17.35 12.56
#